data_AF-A0A8B8L8Z5-F1
#
_entry.id   AF-A0A8B8L8Z5-F1
#
_cell.length_a   1.000
_cell.length_b   1.000
_cell.length_c   1.000
_cell.angle_alpha   90.00
_cell.angle_beta   90.00
_cell.angle_gamma   90.00
#
_symmetry.space_group_name_H-M   'P 1'
#
loop_
_entity.id
_entity.type
_entity.pdbx_description
1 polymer ?
#
loop_
_entity_poly.entity_id
_entity_poly.type
_entity_poly.pdbx_seq_one_letter_code
_entity_poly.pdbx_strand_id
1 'polypeptide(L)'
;MAFRKEKPGQYWGELHPDLLDEIAKHISSYDDYVRLRAVNKSWNKALPKIPTNVALRGPWLVLPFDEEVYDHHLRLPELKNTKIRGSSFGWLIVVETGGKLRMLNPLTGSSFGLPPLSTFPNVLSYQPDEHGKEYTVKDSTVDKKGSDEPTFIGIIDSIHMQKKFIEKVVLSSPPDDQDKDKFMAVAIYGWYLELAFYRFGDDKWTNLPFIDEYRGRRCIRDVIFHQSKISAIDEYGNLYKFDMKTVSGGRIWNVQRPRTSIYISSRIKYLVRNPDDHLLMVLRYVDYGNRQLRDLYKTAGFHIFELDQSRGQWFRKFNLGNYVLILGYNLSTWKPPFADEKGNCARNCIYFTDNNLCDQFDDYGGHDIGVFNLEDKSISQLFPRSTFFNPPPVWL
;
A
#
# COMPACT_ATOMS: atom_id res chain seq x y z
N MET A 1 -32.33 -45.30 -48.01
CA MET A 1 -31.67 -44.01 -47.72
C MET A 1 -31.65 -43.81 -46.21
N ALA A 2 -30.52 -44.04 -45.57
CA ALA A 2 -30.31 -43.70 -44.16
C ALA A 2 -29.60 -42.35 -44.11
N PHE A 3 -30.27 -41.33 -43.55
CA PHE A 3 -29.65 -40.04 -43.28
C PHE A 3 -28.65 -40.21 -42.12
N ARG A 4 -27.36 -39.99 -42.41
CA ARG A 4 -26.31 -39.79 -41.40
C ARG A 4 -26.68 -38.55 -40.58
N LYS A 5 -26.95 -38.74 -39.28
CA LYS A 5 -26.92 -37.63 -38.32
C LYS A 5 -25.47 -37.18 -38.18
N GLU A 6 -25.17 -35.96 -38.64
CA GLU A 6 -23.92 -35.29 -38.28
C GLU A 6 -23.87 -35.12 -36.76
N LYS A 7 -22.70 -35.40 -36.16
CA LYS A 7 -22.46 -35.14 -34.73
C LYS A 7 -22.58 -33.62 -34.51
N PRO A 8 -23.25 -33.14 -33.45
CA PRO A 8 -23.24 -31.72 -33.13
C PRO A 8 -21.79 -31.29 -32.90
N GLY A 9 -21.39 -30.18 -33.53
CA GLY A 9 -20.05 -29.61 -33.36
C GLY A 9 -19.75 -29.36 -31.88
N GLN A 10 -18.50 -29.59 -31.49
CA GLN A 10 -17.98 -29.36 -30.15
C GLN A 10 -18.43 -27.99 -29.64
N TYR A 11 -19.23 -28.00 -28.57
CA TYR A 11 -19.72 -26.78 -27.95
C TYR A 11 -18.56 -26.18 -27.16
N TRP A 12 -18.12 -24.96 -27.50
CA TRP A 12 -17.07 -24.27 -26.74
C TRP A 12 -17.40 -24.19 -25.24
N GLY A 13 -18.69 -24.20 -24.86
CA GLY A 13 -19.11 -24.27 -23.46
C GLY A 13 -18.64 -25.51 -22.68
N GLU A 14 -18.20 -26.58 -23.36
CA GLU A 14 -17.69 -27.83 -22.78
C GLU A 14 -16.16 -27.96 -22.86
N LEU A 15 -15.44 -26.86 -23.12
CA LEU A 15 -13.98 -26.87 -23.19
C LEU A 15 -13.37 -27.42 -21.89
N HIS A 16 -12.38 -28.31 -22.04
CA HIS A 16 -11.66 -28.84 -20.89
C HIS A 16 -10.98 -27.69 -20.10
N PRO A 17 -10.99 -27.71 -18.75
CA PRO A 17 -10.41 -26.64 -17.93
C PRO A 17 -8.97 -26.30 -18.31
N ASP A 18 -8.13 -27.29 -18.63
CA ASP A 18 -6.73 -27.05 -19.01
C ASP A 18 -6.57 -26.27 -20.32
N LEU A 19 -7.43 -26.54 -21.32
CA LEU A 19 -7.43 -25.78 -22.58
C LEU A 19 -7.96 -24.38 -22.37
N LEU A 20 -8.95 -24.22 -21.48
CA LEU A 20 -9.49 -22.92 -21.12
C LEU A 20 -8.44 -22.08 -20.39
N ASP A 21 -7.67 -22.68 -19.48
CA ASP A 21 -6.55 -22.04 -18.79
C ASP A 21 -5.46 -21.61 -19.77
N GLU A 22 -5.13 -22.46 -20.75
CA GLU A 22 -4.14 -22.11 -21.78
C GLU A 22 -4.60 -20.95 -22.68
N ILE A 23 -5.86 -20.94 -23.11
CA ILE A 23 -6.44 -19.79 -23.84
C ILE A 23 -6.36 -18.54 -22.97
N ALA A 24 -6.68 -18.65 -21.69
CA ALA A 24 -6.71 -17.53 -20.77
C ALA A 24 -5.31 -16.94 -20.54
N LYS A 25 -4.23 -17.72 -20.67
CA LYS A 25 -2.85 -17.22 -20.71
C LYS A 25 -2.60 -16.33 -21.93
N HIS A 26 -3.26 -16.57 -23.05
CA HIS A 26 -3.09 -15.73 -24.23
C HIS A 26 -3.98 -14.48 -24.24
N ILE A 27 -4.93 -14.37 -23.30
CA ILE A 27 -5.70 -13.14 -23.14
C ILE A 27 -4.84 -12.10 -22.45
N SER A 28 -4.65 -11.00 -23.16
CA SER A 28 -3.76 -9.94 -22.74
C SER A 28 -4.52 -8.84 -21.98
N SER A 29 -5.78 -8.53 -22.34
CA SER A 29 -6.62 -7.57 -21.63
C SER A 29 -7.36 -8.19 -20.45
N TYR A 30 -7.33 -7.53 -19.28
CA TYR A 30 -8.13 -7.96 -18.12
C TYR A 30 -9.63 -7.88 -18.41
N ASP A 31 -10.09 -6.86 -19.15
CA ASP A 31 -11.50 -6.73 -19.53
C ASP A 31 -11.94 -7.93 -20.39
N ASP A 32 -11.09 -8.35 -21.32
CA ASP A 32 -11.36 -9.53 -22.15
C ASP A 32 -11.31 -10.82 -21.32
N TYR A 33 -10.49 -10.88 -20.28
CA TYR A 33 -10.48 -12.01 -19.35
C TYR A 33 -11.73 -12.05 -18.49
N VAL A 34 -12.24 -10.90 -18.02
CA VAL A 34 -13.52 -10.82 -17.33
C VAL A 34 -14.65 -11.27 -18.25
N ARG A 35 -14.64 -10.82 -19.51
CA ARG A 35 -15.58 -11.27 -20.55
C ARG A 35 -15.48 -12.77 -20.81
N LEU A 36 -14.27 -13.33 -20.87
CA LEU A 36 -14.03 -14.77 -20.99
C LEU A 36 -14.69 -15.51 -19.81
N ARG A 37 -14.47 -15.04 -18.58
CA ARG A 37 -15.10 -15.62 -17.38
C ARG A 37 -16.61 -15.42 -17.31
N ALA A 38 -17.18 -14.47 -18.05
CA ALA A 38 -18.61 -14.21 -18.09
C ALA A 38 -19.36 -15.06 -19.13
N VAL A 39 -18.67 -15.85 -19.96
CA VAL A 39 -19.28 -16.68 -21.02
C VAL A 39 -20.31 -17.67 -20.45
N ASN A 40 -19.95 -18.42 -19.40
CA ASN A 40 -20.88 -19.33 -18.72
C ASN A 40 -20.40 -19.68 -17.30
N LYS A 41 -21.26 -20.34 -16.50
CA LYS A 41 -20.96 -20.74 -15.11
C LYS A 41 -19.78 -21.72 -14.98
N SER A 42 -19.57 -22.59 -15.96
CA SER A 42 -18.45 -23.55 -15.98
C SER A 42 -17.13 -22.81 -16.11
N TRP A 43 -17.03 -21.91 -17.10
CA TRP A 43 -15.83 -21.10 -17.37
C TRP A 43 -15.53 -20.15 -16.21
N ASN A 44 -16.56 -19.52 -15.64
CA ASN A 44 -16.42 -18.64 -14.48
C ASN A 44 -15.76 -19.35 -13.27
N LYS A 45 -16.13 -20.63 -13.07
CA LYS A 45 -15.67 -21.47 -11.96
C LYS A 45 -14.31 -22.11 -12.26
N ALA A 46 -14.05 -22.48 -13.51
CA ALA A 46 -12.80 -23.11 -13.95
C ALA A 46 -11.63 -22.12 -13.96
N LEU A 47 -11.87 -20.87 -14.36
CA LEU A 47 -10.84 -19.85 -14.45
C LEU A 47 -10.68 -19.09 -13.13
N PRO A 48 -9.43 -18.80 -12.71
CA PRO A 48 -9.17 -18.04 -11.49
C PRO A 48 -9.78 -16.64 -11.57
N LYS A 49 -10.17 -16.08 -10.42
CA LYS A 49 -10.78 -14.73 -10.36
C LYS A 49 -9.86 -13.64 -10.91
N ILE A 50 -8.56 -13.84 -10.78
CA ILE A 50 -7.50 -12.94 -11.25
C ILE A 50 -6.64 -13.74 -12.24
N PRO A 51 -6.40 -13.24 -13.47
CA PRO A 51 -5.57 -13.93 -14.44
C PRO A 51 -4.13 -14.03 -13.94
N THR A 52 -3.51 -15.19 -14.14
CA THR A 52 -2.09 -15.44 -13.84
C THR A 52 -1.15 -14.57 -14.69
N ASN A 53 -1.57 -14.20 -15.90
CA ASN A 53 -0.76 -13.40 -16.82
C ASN A 53 -0.83 -11.88 -16.63
N VAL A 54 -1.64 -11.37 -15.69
CA VAL A 54 -1.57 -9.96 -15.27
C VAL A 54 -0.16 -9.62 -14.76
N ALA A 55 0.56 -10.61 -14.23
CA ALA A 55 1.96 -10.46 -13.82
C ALA A 55 2.90 -9.98 -14.95
N LEU A 56 2.55 -10.19 -16.23
CA LEU A 56 3.33 -9.72 -17.39
C LEU A 56 3.07 -8.26 -17.77
N ARG A 57 1.98 -7.65 -17.27
CA ARG A 57 1.57 -6.27 -17.60
C ARG A 57 1.89 -5.24 -16.51
N GLY A 58 2.51 -5.68 -15.42
CA GLY A 58 2.89 -4.78 -14.33
C GLY A 58 1.72 -4.43 -13.39
N PRO A 59 2.00 -3.63 -12.33
CA PRO A 59 0.99 -3.19 -11.38
C PRO A 59 -0.02 -2.25 -12.05
N TRP A 60 -1.24 -2.22 -11.55
CA TRP A 60 -2.26 -1.31 -12.07
C TRP A 60 -2.22 0.00 -11.29
N LEU A 61 -2.37 1.14 -11.99
CA LEU A 61 -2.48 2.43 -11.34
C LEU A 61 -3.95 2.80 -11.20
N VAL A 62 -4.47 2.80 -9.98
CA VAL A 62 -5.87 3.18 -9.72
C VAL A 62 -5.98 4.69 -9.80
N LEU A 63 -6.82 5.18 -10.72
CA LEU A 63 -7.05 6.61 -10.95
C LEU A 63 -8.47 7.01 -10.47
N PRO A 64 -8.62 8.21 -9.88
CA PRO A 64 -9.93 8.68 -9.39
C PRO A 64 -10.88 9.19 -10.49
N PHE A 65 -10.39 9.51 -11.70
CA PHE A 65 -11.18 10.05 -12.81
C PHE A 65 -10.51 9.77 -14.17
N ASP A 66 -11.19 10.17 -15.24
CA ASP A 66 -10.76 9.91 -16.62
C ASP A 66 -9.53 10.73 -16.99
N GLU A 67 -8.42 10.03 -17.28
CA GLU A 67 -7.34 10.55 -18.10
C GLU A 67 -6.97 9.50 -19.16
N GLU A 68 -7.05 9.89 -20.43
CA GLU A 68 -6.80 9.04 -21.61
C GLU A 68 -5.31 8.67 -21.81
N VAL A 69 -4.47 8.82 -20.80
CA VAL A 69 -2.99 8.84 -20.95
C VAL A 69 -2.32 7.53 -20.52
N TYR A 70 -3.04 6.61 -19.86
CA TYR A 70 -2.46 5.37 -19.32
C TYR A 70 -3.38 4.16 -19.53
N ASP A 71 -2.99 3.16 -20.34
CA ASP A 71 -3.85 1.99 -20.60
C ASP A 71 -4.10 1.06 -19.40
N HIS A 72 -3.32 1.18 -18.32
CA HIS A 72 -3.38 0.28 -17.14
C HIS A 72 -3.97 0.98 -15.92
N HIS A 73 -5.19 1.53 -16.07
CA HIS A 73 -5.91 2.20 -14.99
C HIS A 73 -7.24 1.52 -14.65
N LEU A 74 -7.65 1.66 -13.39
CA LEU A 74 -8.96 1.20 -12.92
C LEU A 74 -9.80 2.39 -12.44
N ARG A 75 -11.05 2.46 -12.93
CA ARG A 75 -12.02 3.50 -12.58
C ARG A 75 -12.86 3.08 -11.38
N LEU A 76 -12.85 3.88 -10.31
CA LEU A 76 -13.64 3.60 -9.11
C LEU A 76 -14.36 4.84 -8.58
N PRO A 77 -15.52 5.21 -9.17
CA PRO A 77 -16.33 6.35 -8.72
C PRO A 77 -16.78 6.24 -7.26
N GLU A 78 -16.94 5.00 -6.76
CA GLU A 78 -17.26 4.67 -5.37
C GLU A 78 -16.18 5.08 -4.35
N LEU A 79 -14.99 5.46 -4.82
CA LEU A 79 -13.94 6.03 -3.97
C LEU A 79 -14.07 7.55 -3.78
N LYS A 80 -15.07 8.18 -4.40
CA LYS A 80 -15.34 9.61 -4.21
C LYS A 80 -15.56 9.90 -2.72
N ASN A 81 -14.91 10.95 -2.22
CA ASN A 81 -14.91 11.34 -0.80
C ASN A 81 -14.32 10.30 0.18
N THR A 82 -13.60 9.30 -0.32
CA THR A 82 -12.83 8.36 0.51
C THR A 82 -11.34 8.69 0.46
N LYS A 83 -10.59 8.16 1.43
CA LYS A 83 -9.13 8.23 1.45
C LYS A 83 -8.56 6.82 1.42
N ILE A 84 -7.71 6.54 0.45
CA ILE A 84 -7.03 5.24 0.35
C ILE A 84 -5.85 5.24 1.31
N ARG A 85 -5.75 4.20 2.14
CA ARG A 85 -4.72 4.03 3.18
C ARG A 85 -3.98 2.70 3.12
N GLY A 86 -4.32 1.84 2.17
CA GLY A 86 -3.56 0.62 1.93
C GLY A 86 -3.93 -0.02 0.61
N SER A 87 -3.07 -0.92 0.14
CA SER A 87 -3.26 -1.75 -1.05
C SER A 87 -2.45 -3.02 -0.83
N SER A 88 -3.10 -4.17 -0.84
CA SER A 88 -2.46 -5.46 -0.62
C SER A 88 -3.29 -6.55 -1.28
N PHE A 89 -2.64 -7.44 -2.02
CA PHE A 89 -3.30 -8.60 -2.64
C PHE A 89 -4.50 -8.26 -3.54
N GLY A 90 -4.47 -7.12 -4.24
CA GLY A 90 -5.61 -6.65 -5.04
C GLY A 90 -6.77 -6.06 -4.24
N TRP A 91 -6.57 -5.79 -2.95
CA TRP A 91 -7.52 -5.12 -2.06
C TRP A 91 -7.04 -3.72 -1.70
N LEU A 92 -7.93 -2.74 -1.81
CA LEU A 92 -7.73 -1.37 -1.32
C LEU A 92 -8.27 -1.24 0.10
N ILE A 93 -7.56 -0.53 0.96
CA ILE A 93 -8.04 -0.12 2.28
C ILE A 93 -8.45 1.34 2.19
N VAL A 94 -9.70 1.63 2.50
CA VAL A 94 -10.29 2.96 2.34
C VAL A 94 -10.94 3.43 3.64
N VAL A 95 -10.80 4.72 3.89
CA VAL A 95 -11.41 5.43 5.01
C VAL A 95 -12.49 6.35 4.47
N GLU A 96 -13.72 6.13 4.90
CA GLU A 96 -14.90 6.92 4.54
C GLU A 96 -15.07 8.12 5.46
N THR A 97 -15.89 9.08 5.02
CA THR A 97 -16.32 10.19 5.87
C THR A 97 -17.07 9.64 7.09
N GLY A 98 -16.78 10.16 8.28
CA GLY A 98 -17.29 9.60 9.54
C GLY A 98 -16.41 8.51 10.16
N GLY A 99 -15.29 8.15 9.52
CA GLY A 99 -14.25 7.30 10.11
C GLY A 99 -14.48 5.79 9.99
N LYS A 100 -15.37 5.35 9.09
CA LYS A 100 -15.54 3.94 8.77
C LYS A 100 -14.38 3.45 7.90
N LEU A 101 -13.77 2.33 8.27
CA LEU A 101 -12.74 1.65 7.47
C LEU A 101 -13.32 0.43 6.76
N ARG A 102 -12.94 0.22 5.50
CA ARG A 102 -13.24 -1.01 4.78
C ARG A 102 -12.12 -1.42 3.85
N MET A 103 -12.08 -2.71 3.58
CA MET A 103 -11.33 -3.33 2.50
C MET A 103 -12.26 -3.50 1.30
N LEU A 104 -11.79 -3.14 0.11
CA LEU A 104 -12.52 -3.21 -1.15
C LEU A 104 -11.65 -3.89 -2.19
N ASN A 105 -12.17 -4.93 -2.83
CA ASN A 105 -11.55 -5.49 -4.03
C ASN A 105 -12.24 -4.87 -5.25
N PRO A 106 -11.58 -3.96 -5.96
CA PRO A 106 -12.23 -3.19 -7.01
C PRO A 106 -12.48 -4.02 -8.29
N LEU A 107 -11.83 -5.18 -8.41
CA LEU A 107 -12.00 -6.10 -9.53
C LEU A 107 -13.20 -7.06 -9.35
N THR A 108 -13.56 -7.36 -8.10
CA THR A 108 -14.64 -8.29 -7.78
C THR A 108 -15.86 -7.64 -7.13
N GLY A 109 -15.74 -6.37 -6.72
CA GLY A 109 -16.74 -5.65 -5.93
C GLY A 109 -16.89 -6.15 -4.49
N SER A 110 -16.07 -7.11 -4.05
CA SER A 110 -16.14 -7.67 -2.70
C SER A 110 -15.66 -6.65 -1.68
N SER A 111 -16.29 -6.62 -0.49
CA SER A 111 -15.91 -5.69 0.58
C SER A 111 -16.02 -6.32 1.96
N PHE A 112 -15.12 -5.92 2.86
CA PHE A 112 -15.09 -6.33 4.26
C PHE A 112 -14.85 -5.11 5.15
N GLY A 113 -15.57 -5.03 6.28
CA GLY A 113 -15.36 -3.98 7.27
C GLY A 113 -14.09 -4.21 8.09
N LEU A 114 -13.45 -3.12 8.50
CA LEU A 114 -12.48 -3.09 9.59
C LEU A 114 -13.06 -2.24 10.73
N PRO A 115 -12.59 -2.40 12.00
CA PRO A 115 -13.03 -1.53 13.07
C PRO A 115 -12.80 -0.05 12.74
N PRO A 116 -13.76 0.84 13.05
CA PRO A 116 -13.71 2.26 12.65
C PRO A 116 -12.61 3.02 13.40
N LEU A 117 -12.28 4.23 12.92
CA LEU A 117 -11.24 5.10 13.52
C LEU A 117 -11.47 5.32 15.03
N SER A 118 -12.73 5.38 15.46
CA SER A 118 -13.11 5.57 16.87
C SER A 118 -12.69 4.44 17.81
N THR A 119 -12.27 3.29 17.27
CA THR A 119 -11.83 2.13 18.05
C THR A 119 -10.30 2.04 18.17
N PHE A 120 -9.55 3.02 17.64
CA PHE A 120 -8.10 3.03 17.79
C PHE A 120 -7.68 3.35 19.23
N PRO A 121 -6.54 2.80 19.70
CA PRO A 121 -6.18 2.84 21.12
C PRO A 121 -6.04 4.24 21.74
N ASN A 122 -5.70 5.27 20.95
CA ASN A 122 -5.52 6.63 21.43
C ASN A 122 -6.77 7.52 21.24
N VAL A 123 -7.88 6.99 20.72
CA VAL A 123 -9.15 7.72 20.67
C VAL A 123 -9.87 7.53 22.00
N LEU A 124 -10.09 8.64 22.70
CA LEU A 124 -10.70 8.64 24.04
C LEU A 124 -12.23 8.68 23.97
N SER A 125 -12.77 9.38 22.98
CA SER A 125 -14.22 9.44 22.75
C SER A 125 -14.54 9.81 21.30
N TYR A 126 -15.73 9.39 20.86
CA TYR A 126 -16.32 9.75 19.58
C TYR A 126 -17.78 10.18 19.80
N GLN A 127 -18.10 11.42 19.44
CA GLN A 127 -19.42 12.04 19.55
C GLN A 127 -19.89 12.47 18.16
N PRO A 128 -20.61 11.62 17.40
CA PRO A 128 -20.98 11.91 16.01
C PRO A 128 -21.87 13.16 15.85
N ASP A 129 -22.62 13.52 16.90
CA ASP A 129 -23.55 14.65 16.90
C ASP A 129 -22.85 16.00 17.20
N GLU A 130 -21.62 15.98 17.71
CA GLU A 130 -20.83 17.19 17.99
C GLU A 130 -20.01 17.62 16.77
N HIS A 131 -20.71 18.14 15.75
CA HIS A 131 -20.09 18.56 14.49
C HIS A 131 -18.88 19.50 14.69
N GLY A 132 -17.75 19.14 14.09
CA GLY A 132 -16.48 19.88 14.21
C GLY A 132 -15.64 19.51 15.44
N LYS A 133 -16.15 18.63 16.31
CA LYS A 133 -15.51 18.19 17.56
C LYS A 133 -15.74 16.70 17.83
N GLU A 134 -15.99 15.93 16.78
CA GLU A 134 -16.50 14.57 16.92
C GLU A 134 -15.52 13.62 17.61
N TYR A 135 -14.21 13.90 17.61
CA TYR A 135 -13.20 13.02 18.20
C TYR A 135 -12.40 13.71 19.29
N THR A 136 -12.22 13.04 20.42
CA THR A 136 -11.19 13.39 21.41
C THR A 136 -10.05 12.37 21.32
N VAL A 137 -8.84 12.83 21.01
CA VAL A 137 -7.69 11.97 20.73
C VAL A 137 -6.50 12.34 21.61
N LYS A 138 -5.93 11.31 22.24
CA LYS A 138 -4.65 11.40 22.96
C LYS A 138 -3.51 11.35 21.95
N ASP A 139 -2.50 12.17 22.18
CA ASP A 139 -1.38 12.28 21.25
C ASP A 139 -0.61 10.97 21.07
N SER A 140 -0.33 10.24 22.15
CA SER A 140 0.36 8.96 22.17
C SER A 140 -0.30 7.99 23.15
N THR A 141 -0.21 6.70 22.86
CA THR A 141 -0.63 5.64 23.79
C THR A 141 0.34 5.45 24.96
N VAL A 142 1.58 5.89 24.81
CA VAL A 142 2.64 5.71 25.81
C VAL A 142 2.82 6.97 26.63
N ASP A 143 2.61 6.87 27.94
CA ASP A 143 2.94 7.95 28.87
C ASP A 143 4.46 8.04 29.04
N LYS A 144 5.01 9.25 28.93
CA LYS A 144 6.42 9.50 29.20
C LYS A 144 6.66 9.37 30.70
N LYS A 145 7.25 8.27 31.17
CA LYS A 145 7.68 8.17 32.57
C LYS A 145 8.81 9.18 32.84
N GLY A 146 8.63 10.01 33.87
CA GLY A 146 9.63 10.98 34.31
C GLY A 146 9.70 12.28 33.51
N SER A 147 8.71 12.58 32.65
CA SER A 147 8.54 13.94 32.11
C SER A 147 7.34 14.62 32.77
N ASP A 148 7.52 15.87 33.21
CA ASP A 148 6.43 16.73 33.68
C ASP A 148 5.61 17.32 32.53
N GLU A 149 5.92 16.97 31.27
CA GLU A 149 5.14 17.41 30.12
C GLU A 149 3.75 16.78 30.11
N PRO A 150 2.67 17.59 30.08
CA PRO A 150 1.32 17.06 30.04
C PRO A 150 1.09 16.30 28.73
N THR A 151 0.38 15.18 28.81
CA THR A 151 -0.19 14.51 27.64
C THR A 151 -1.01 15.50 26.83
N PHE A 152 -0.72 15.64 25.54
CA PHE A 152 -1.54 16.46 24.67
C PHE A 152 -2.82 15.69 24.28
N ILE A 153 -3.96 16.33 24.49
CA ILE A 153 -5.27 15.85 24.06
C ILE A 153 -5.81 16.88 23.09
N GLY A 154 -6.19 16.45 21.89
CA GLY A 154 -6.83 17.31 20.91
C GLY A 154 -8.24 16.88 20.60
N ILE A 155 -9.08 17.87 20.32
CA ILE A 155 -10.42 17.71 19.79
C ILE A 155 -10.29 17.87 18.26
N ILE A 156 -10.76 16.89 17.51
CA ILE A 156 -10.55 16.77 16.06
C ILE A 156 -11.89 16.48 15.39
N ASP A 157 -12.16 17.15 14.27
CA ASP A 157 -13.33 16.82 13.47
C ASP A 157 -13.16 15.57 12.58
N SER A 158 -14.29 15.04 12.11
CA SER A 158 -14.32 13.84 11.28
C SER A 158 -13.53 13.95 9.96
N ILE A 159 -13.43 15.14 9.38
CA ILE A 159 -12.70 15.36 8.12
C ILE A 159 -11.20 15.26 8.37
N HIS A 160 -10.70 15.89 9.43
CA HIS A 160 -9.31 15.82 9.83
C HIS A 160 -8.91 14.40 10.23
N MET A 161 -9.77 13.69 10.96
CA MET A 161 -9.56 12.28 11.29
C MET A 161 -9.42 11.41 10.03
N GLN A 162 -10.35 11.53 9.07
CA GLN A 162 -10.28 10.80 7.80
C GLN A 162 -8.99 11.14 7.02
N LYS A 163 -8.60 12.41 6.98
CA LYS A 163 -7.44 12.88 6.21
C LYS A 163 -6.11 12.43 6.81
N LYS A 164 -5.93 12.39 8.14
CA LYS A 164 -4.58 12.29 8.75
C LYS A 164 -4.39 11.15 9.75
N PHE A 165 -5.46 10.58 10.28
CA PHE A 165 -5.31 9.68 11.43
C PHE A 165 -4.63 8.36 11.09
N ILE A 166 -4.82 7.86 9.88
CA ILE A 166 -4.15 6.66 9.37
C ILE A 166 -3.13 7.09 8.32
N GLU A 167 -1.88 6.67 8.50
CA GLU A 167 -0.82 6.83 7.53
C GLU A 167 -0.86 5.68 6.52
N LYS A 168 -0.88 4.43 7.01
CA LYS A 168 -0.84 3.22 6.18
C LYS A 168 -1.52 2.04 6.89
N VAL A 169 -2.13 1.14 6.12
CA VAL A 169 -2.61 -0.18 6.55
C VAL A 169 -2.05 -1.25 5.62
N VAL A 170 -1.49 -2.31 6.19
CA VAL A 170 -1.02 -3.49 5.46
C VAL A 170 -1.73 -4.75 5.93
N LEU A 171 -1.93 -5.70 5.01
CA LEU A 171 -2.61 -6.97 5.27
C LEU A 171 -1.61 -8.12 5.28
N SER A 172 -1.82 -9.13 6.13
CA SER A 172 -0.99 -10.34 6.14
C SER A 172 -1.32 -11.30 5.00
N SER A 173 -2.59 -11.33 4.60
CA SER A 173 -3.16 -12.19 3.55
C SER A 173 -4.42 -11.54 2.95
N PRO A 174 -4.95 -12.05 1.83
CA PRO A 174 -6.26 -11.62 1.33
C PRO A 174 -7.37 -11.87 2.37
N PRO A 175 -8.33 -10.92 2.56
CA PRO A 175 -9.42 -11.09 3.52
C PRO A 175 -10.48 -12.13 3.11
N ASP A 176 -10.50 -12.55 1.85
CA ASP A 176 -11.37 -13.61 1.33
C ASP A 176 -10.71 -15.00 1.30
N ASP A 177 -9.53 -15.14 1.91
CA ASP A 177 -8.89 -16.43 2.12
C ASP A 177 -9.72 -17.33 3.06
N GLN A 178 -9.56 -18.65 2.93
CA GLN A 178 -10.30 -19.65 3.69
C GLN A 178 -9.91 -19.65 5.18
N ASP A 179 -8.64 -19.34 5.47
CA ASP A 179 -8.07 -19.34 6.82
C ASP A 179 -8.13 -17.95 7.47
N LYS A 180 -9.35 -17.49 7.73
CA LYS A 180 -9.60 -16.15 8.27
C LYS A 180 -8.97 -15.94 9.65
N ASP A 181 -8.77 -16.99 10.42
CA ASP A 181 -8.18 -16.92 11.77
C ASP A 181 -6.71 -16.49 11.75
N LYS A 182 -6.02 -16.59 10.59
CA LYS A 182 -4.65 -16.11 10.38
C LYS A 182 -4.58 -14.69 9.82
N PHE A 183 -5.70 -14.12 9.43
CA PHE A 183 -5.73 -12.76 8.89
C PHE A 183 -5.37 -11.74 9.98
N MET A 184 -4.49 -10.81 9.61
CA MET A 184 -4.09 -9.69 10.43
C MET A 184 -3.93 -8.45 9.56
N ALA A 185 -4.41 -7.32 10.05
CA ALA A 185 -4.08 -6.01 9.53
C ALA A 185 -3.20 -5.26 10.52
N VAL A 186 -2.24 -4.48 10.02
CA VAL A 186 -1.41 -3.58 10.82
C VAL A 186 -1.52 -2.18 10.25
N ALA A 187 -1.81 -1.22 11.13
CA ALA A 187 -1.95 0.19 10.80
C ALA A 187 -0.83 1.02 11.43
N ILE A 188 -0.31 1.98 10.67
CA ILE A 188 0.44 3.13 11.19
C ILE A 188 -0.59 4.25 11.40
N TYR A 189 -0.71 4.76 12.63
CA TYR A 189 -1.78 5.68 13.01
C TYR A 189 -1.34 6.79 13.98
N GLY A 190 -2.19 7.81 14.12
CA GLY A 190 -2.05 8.89 15.09
C GLY A 190 -0.94 9.89 14.74
N TRP A 191 -0.80 10.93 15.56
CA TRP A 191 0.15 12.03 15.30
C TRP A 191 1.62 11.62 15.42
N TYR A 192 1.92 10.59 16.20
CA TYR A 192 3.27 10.05 16.37
C TYR A 192 3.55 8.80 15.52
N LEU A 193 2.64 8.44 14.60
CA LEU A 193 2.81 7.31 13.69
C LEU A 193 3.13 6.01 14.45
N GLU A 194 2.24 5.67 15.39
CA GLU A 194 2.30 4.45 16.20
C GLU A 194 1.76 3.24 15.42
N LEU A 195 1.94 2.03 15.95
CA LEU A 195 1.43 0.80 15.34
C LEU A 195 0.25 0.24 16.11
N ALA A 196 -0.78 -0.18 15.39
CA ALA A 196 -1.86 -0.99 15.93
C ALA A 196 -2.13 -2.17 15.00
N PHE A 197 -2.68 -3.25 15.55
CA PHE A 197 -3.07 -4.42 14.77
C PHE A 197 -4.53 -4.79 15.02
N TYR A 198 -5.07 -5.52 14.06
CA TYR A 198 -6.41 -6.11 14.06
C TYR A 198 -6.29 -7.57 13.64
N ARG A 199 -6.92 -8.48 14.36
CA ARG A 199 -7.15 -9.87 13.92
C ARG A 199 -8.59 -10.02 13.45
N PHE A 200 -8.82 -10.96 12.55
CA PHE A 200 -10.17 -11.23 12.07
C PHE A 200 -11.14 -11.50 13.23
N GLY A 201 -12.23 -10.72 13.29
CA GLY A 201 -13.27 -10.85 14.32
C GLY A 201 -13.08 -9.94 15.53
N ASP A 202 -11.95 -9.24 15.66
CA ASP A 202 -11.79 -8.23 16.71
C ASP A 202 -12.78 -7.08 16.50
N ASP A 203 -13.28 -6.48 17.58
CA ASP A 203 -14.19 -5.32 17.53
C ASP A 203 -13.45 -3.97 17.53
N LYS A 204 -12.14 -3.98 17.84
CA LYS A 204 -11.29 -2.80 17.98
C LYS A 204 -9.85 -3.08 17.56
N TRP A 205 -9.10 -2.00 17.34
CA TRP A 205 -7.66 -2.07 17.11
C TRP A 205 -6.91 -2.21 18.44
N THR A 206 -5.88 -3.05 18.46
CA THR A 206 -5.01 -3.25 19.62
C THR A 206 -3.66 -2.57 19.38
N ASN A 207 -3.17 -1.82 20.36
CA ASN A 207 -1.86 -1.17 20.26
C ASN A 207 -0.73 -2.21 20.12
N LEU A 208 0.24 -1.90 19.26
CA LEU A 208 1.47 -2.65 19.10
C LEU A 208 2.65 -1.81 19.61
N PRO A 209 3.05 -1.98 20.88
CA PRO A 209 4.08 -1.14 21.48
C PRO A 209 5.46 -1.50 20.90
N PHE A 210 6.22 -0.47 20.50
CA PHE A 210 7.62 -0.61 20.06
C PHE A 210 8.57 0.42 20.68
N ILE A 211 8.01 1.38 21.42
CA ILE A 211 8.75 2.43 22.11
C ILE A 211 9.13 1.87 23.49
N ASP A 212 10.43 1.84 23.75
CA ASP A 212 10.97 1.70 25.09
C ASP A 212 10.76 3.03 25.82
N GLU A 213 10.21 2.99 27.04
CA GLU A 213 9.85 4.15 27.87
C GLU A 213 11.01 5.17 28.00
N TYR A 214 12.26 4.72 27.77
CA TYR A 214 13.49 5.49 27.87
C TYR A 214 14.03 6.07 26.54
N ARG A 215 13.52 5.68 25.37
CA ARG A 215 14.14 5.98 24.05
C ARG A 215 13.52 7.15 23.28
N GLY A 216 12.61 7.90 23.90
CA GLY A 216 11.89 9.01 23.29
C GLY A 216 10.86 8.57 22.25
N ARG A 217 9.91 9.46 21.91
CA ARG A 217 8.88 9.18 20.90
C ARG A 217 9.54 9.08 19.53
N ARG A 218 9.37 7.96 18.84
CA ARG A 218 9.87 7.71 17.48
C ARG A 218 8.69 7.46 16.56
N CYS A 219 8.74 8.04 15.37
CA CYS A 219 7.69 7.84 14.37
C CYS A 219 8.00 6.64 13.46
N ILE A 220 7.05 5.71 13.29
CA ILE A 220 7.16 4.69 12.23
C ILE A 220 6.91 5.34 10.88
N ARG A 221 7.72 4.99 9.89
CA ARG A 221 7.60 5.48 8.51
C ARG A 221 7.11 4.43 7.53
N ASP A 222 7.36 3.15 7.80
CA ASP A 222 6.77 2.07 7.01
C ASP A 222 6.65 0.77 7.79
N VAL A 223 5.75 -0.10 7.34
CA VAL A 223 5.50 -1.44 7.88
C VAL A 223 5.14 -2.41 6.77
N ILE A 224 5.64 -3.65 6.86
CA ILE A 224 5.30 -4.76 5.99
C ILE A 224 5.22 -6.08 6.76
N PHE A 225 4.51 -7.06 6.21
CA PHE A 225 4.65 -8.46 6.60
C PHE A 225 5.80 -9.13 5.84
N HIS A 226 6.68 -9.81 6.57
CA HIS A 226 7.87 -10.50 6.05
C HIS A 226 8.19 -11.72 6.92
N GLN A 227 8.28 -12.91 6.32
CA GLN A 227 8.65 -14.16 7.02
C GLN A 227 7.85 -14.44 8.32
N SER A 228 6.51 -14.35 8.27
CA SER A 228 5.61 -14.48 9.44
C SER A 228 5.86 -13.48 10.57
N LYS A 229 6.54 -12.38 10.27
CA LYS A 229 6.83 -11.28 11.17
C LYS A 229 6.29 -9.98 10.60
N ILE A 230 6.03 -9.04 11.49
CA ILE A 230 5.78 -7.64 11.14
C ILE A 230 7.13 -6.95 11.19
N SER A 231 7.53 -6.31 10.10
CA SER A 231 8.75 -5.51 10.01
C SER A 231 8.38 -4.05 9.87
N ALA A 232 8.82 -3.20 10.80
CA ALA A 232 8.54 -1.77 10.81
C ALA A 232 9.83 -0.96 10.88
N ILE A 233 9.87 0.21 10.26
CA ILE A 233 11.04 1.08 10.25
C ILE A 233 10.72 2.47 10.81
N ASP A 234 11.58 2.96 11.70
CA ASP A 234 11.43 4.30 12.26
C ASP A 234 12.02 5.40 11.36
N GLU A 235 11.78 6.65 11.74
CA GLU A 235 12.30 7.83 11.06
C GLU A 235 13.83 7.94 11.02
N TYR A 236 14.54 7.22 11.88
CA TYR A 236 16.01 7.15 11.88
C TYR A 236 16.55 5.98 11.08
N GLY A 237 15.68 5.13 10.53
CA GLY A 237 16.05 3.93 9.75
C GLY A 237 16.34 2.70 10.61
N ASN A 238 15.94 2.68 11.89
CA ASN A 238 16.03 1.47 12.70
C ASN A 238 14.88 0.53 12.36
N LEU A 239 15.20 -0.74 12.16
CA LEU A 239 14.23 -1.78 11.83
C LEU A 239 13.82 -2.52 13.11
N TYR A 240 12.52 -2.75 13.25
CA TYR A 240 11.88 -3.49 14.33
C TYR A 240 11.16 -4.68 13.74
N LYS A 241 11.35 -5.87 14.32
CA LYS A 241 10.61 -7.08 13.93
C LYS A 241 9.78 -7.61 15.10
N PHE A 242 8.52 -7.90 14.83
CA PHE A 242 7.55 -8.48 15.76
C PHE A 242 7.08 -9.82 15.23
N ASP A 243 6.95 -10.82 16.11
CA ASP A 243 6.39 -12.11 15.75
C ASP A 243 4.86 -12.04 15.78
N MET A 244 4.20 -12.45 14.70
CA MET A 244 2.73 -12.37 14.56
C MET A 244 1.96 -13.18 15.62
N LYS A 245 2.58 -14.19 16.24
CA LYS A 245 1.94 -15.00 17.29
C LYS A 245 2.07 -14.36 18.68
N THR A 246 3.11 -13.56 18.90
CA THR A 246 3.44 -12.99 20.22
C THR A 246 3.40 -11.45 20.23
N VAL A 247 2.71 -10.84 19.28
CA VAL A 247 2.60 -9.37 19.08
C VAL A 247 2.30 -8.61 20.40
N SER A 248 1.61 -9.24 21.36
CA SER A 248 1.24 -8.67 22.66
C SER A 248 2.28 -8.83 23.79
N GLY A 249 3.47 -9.39 23.54
CA GLY A 249 4.51 -9.60 24.56
C GLY A 249 5.87 -10.11 24.05
N GLY A 250 6.09 -10.05 22.73
CA GLY A 250 7.19 -10.69 22.04
C GLY A 250 8.49 -9.90 22.06
N ARG A 251 9.59 -10.62 21.79
CA ARG A 251 10.94 -10.04 21.67
C ARG A 251 11.04 -9.16 20.43
N ILE A 252 11.26 -7.87 20.64
CA ILE A 252 11.53 -6.89 19.59
C ILE A 252 12.97 -7.08 19.10
N TRP A 253 13.15 -7.39 17.82
CA TRP A 253 14.48 -7.43 17.21
C TRP A 253 14.77 -6.08 16.57
N ASN A 254 15.77 -5.38 17.11
CA ASN A 254 16.22 -4.12 16.56
C ASN A 254 17.45 -4.31 15.69
N VAL A 255 17.34 -3.98 14.40
CA VAL A 255 18.51 -3.84 13.53
C VAL A 255 18.81 -2.35 13.40
N GLN A 256 20.04 -1.99 13.73
CA GLN A 256 20.50 -0.60 13.67
C GLN A 256 20.49 -0.08 12.23
N ARG A 257 20.22 1.21 12.10
CA ARG A 257 20.26 1.93 10.82
C ARG A 257 21.60 1.76 10.07
N PRO A 258 21.64 1.93 8.74
CA PRO A 258 22.88 1.91 7.99
C PRO A 258 23.92 2.89 8.53
N ARG A 259 25.18 2.46 8.65
CA ARG A 259 26.31 3.35 8.97
C ARG A 259 26.78 4.04 7.69
N THR A 260 26.29 5.24 7.45
CA THR A 260 26.58 6.00 6.23
C THR A 260 26.62 7.50 6.52
N SER A 261 27.39 8.25 5.71
CA SER A 261 27.36 9.71 5.68
C SER A 261 26.09 10.28 5.05
N ILE A 262 25.28 9.44 4.40
CA ILE A 262 24.01 9.82 3.81
C ILE A 262 23.02 10.19 4.93
N TYR A 263 22.34 11.31 4.75
CA TYR A 263 21.28 11.74 5.65
C TYR A 263 20.07 10.80 5.53
N ILE A 264 19.83 9.98 6.56
CA ILE A 264 18.73 8.98 6.61
C ILE A 264 17.42 9.60 7.11
N SER A 265 17.40 10.88 7.47
CA SER A 265 16.23 11.55 8.04
C SER A 265 15.09 11.82 7.05
N SER A 266 15.18 11.32 5.80
CA SER A 266 14.08 11.48 4.85
C SER A 266 12.78 10.99 5.50
N ARG A 267 11.73 11.82 5.43
CA ARG A 267 10.42 11.46 5.97
C ARG A 267 9.84 10.23 5.28
N ILE A 268 10.14 10.03 3.99
CA ILE A 268 9.57 8.98 3.18
C ILE A 268 10.55 7.81 3.08
N LYS A 269 10.14 6.68 3.66
CA LYS A 269 10.88 5.42 3.65
C LYS A 269 9.94 4.31 3.20
N TYR A 270 10.49 3.32 2.50
CA TYR A 270 9.76 2.12 2.14
C TYR A 270 10.55 0.89 2.53
N LEU A 271 9.85 -0.10 3.08
CA LEU A 271 10.33 -1.47 3.21
C LEU A 271 9.84 -2.27 2.01
N VAL A 272 10.76 -2.96 1.35
CA VAL A 272 10.46 -3.77 0.15
C VAL A 272 11.09 -5.13 0.28
N ARG A 273 10.38 -6.17 -0.15
CA ARG A 273 10.95 -7.52 -0.31
C ARG A 273 11.50 -7.68 -1.72
N ASN A 274 12.73 -8.17 -1.85
CA ASN A 274 13.23 -8.60 -3.15
C ASN A 274 12.78 -10.05 -3.48
N PRO A 275 13.07 -10.56 -4.69
CA PRO A 275 12.70 -11.91 -5.09
C PRO A 275 13.35 -13.01 -4.23
N ASP A 276 14.52 -12.73 -3.65
CA ASP A 276 15.25 -13.64 -2.76
C ASP A 276 14.78 -13.54 -1.29
N ASP A 277 13.66 -12.86 -1.03
CA ASP A 277 13.07 -12.62 0.28
C ASP A 277 13.98 -11.86 1.28
N HIS A 278 14.97 -11.13 0.77
CA HIS A 278 15.70 -10.12 1.52
C HIS A 278 14.91 -8.83 1.65
N LEU A 279 15.22 -8.09 2.70
CA LEU A 279 14.55 -6.84 3.02
C LEU A 279 15.38 -5.65 2.52
N LEU A 280 14.70 -4.72 1.87
CA LEU A 280 15.27 -3.47 1.40
C LEU A 280 14.62 -2.30 2.13
N MET A 281 15.43 -1.29 2.39
CA MET A 281 15.00 0.05 2.78
C MET A 281 15.27 0.98 1.60
N VAL A 282 14.21 1.64 1.11
CA VAL A 282 14.31 2.66 0.07
C VAL A 282 13.98 4.03 0.70
N LEU A 283 14.90 4.97 0.61
CA LEU A 283 14.72 6.36 1.00
C LEU A 283 14.29 7.16 -0.23
N ARG A 284 13.19 7.91 -0.16
CA ARG A 284 12.78 8.87 -1.19
C ARG A 284 13.07 10.28 -0.70
N TYR A 285 13.78 11.08 -1.47
CA TYR A 285 14.04 12.48 -1.16
C TYR A 285 13.06 13.35 -1.94
N VAL A 286 12.46 14.32 -1.24
CA VAL A 286 11.51 15.27 -1.81
C VAL A 286 12.06 16.68 -1.62
N ASP A 287 12.11 17.43 -2.71
CA ASP A 287 12.31 18.87 -2.71
C ASP A 287 10.94 19.51 -2.46
N TYR A 288 10.77 20.19 -1.33
CA TYR A 288 9.48 20.78 -0.94
C TYR A 288 9.22 22.14 -1.60
N GLY A 289 10.15 22.63 -2.43
CA GLY A 289 10.02 23.91 -3.12
C GLY A 289 9.86 25.09 -2.16
N ASN A 290 9.53 26.26 -2.71
CA ASN A 290 9.12 27.42 -1.92
C ASN A 290 7.59 27.58 -1.95
N ARG A 291 6.93 27.29 -0.83
CA ARG A 291 5.47 27.45 -0.68
C ARG A 291 4.97 28.86 -0.98
N GLN A 292 5.76 29.90 -0.71
CA GLN A 292 5.38 31.28 -0.99
C GLN A 292 5.33 31.58 -2.50
N LEU A 293 6.10 30.83 -3.29
CA LEU A 293 6.14 30.93 -4.75
C LEU A 293 5.18 29.94 -5.44
N ARG A 294 4.38 29.19 -4.68
CA ARG A 294 3.53 28.09 -5.16
C ARG A 294 4.30 26.99 -5.91
N ASP A 295 5.58 26.83 -5.62
CA ASP A 295 6.36 25.70 -6.13
C ASP A 295 5.84 24.41 -5.49
N LEU A 296 5.40 23.49 -6.34
CA LEU A 296 4.97 22.18 -5.88
C LEU A 296 6.18 21.34 -5.48
N TYR A 297 6.01 20.55 -4.42
CA TYR A 297 7.03 19.59 -4.04
C TYR A 297 7.22 18.57 -5.16
N LYS A 298 8.44 18.05 -5.29
CA LYS A 298 8.78 17.04 -6.29
C LYS A 298 9.82 16.08 -5.75
N THR A 299 9.80 14.86 -6.26
CA THR A 299 10.85 13.90 -5.94
C THR A 299 12.20 14.39 -6.49
N ALA A 300 13.23 14.33 -5.64
CA ALA A 300 14.60 14.72 -5.96
C ALA A 300 15.53 13.52 -6.18
N GLY A 301 15.14 12.33 -5.70
CA GLY A 301 15.88 11.10 -5.93
C GLY A 301 15.67 10.05 -4.86
N PHE A 302 16.43 8.96 -4.96
CA PHE A 302 16.28 7.79 -4.09
C PHE A 302 17.62 7.21 -3.65
N HIS A 303 17.62 6.58 -2.48
CA HIS A 303 18.70 5.69 -2.04
C HIS A 303 18.14 4.35 -1.61
N ILE A 304 18.83 3.28 -1.98
CA ILE A 304 18.41 1.91 -1.70
C ILE A 304 19.46 1.26 -0.80
N PHE A 305 18.99 0.55 0.23
CA PHE A 305 19.80 -0.26 1.11
C PHE A 305 19.21 -1.67 1.19
N GLU A 306 20.05 -2.68 1.14
CA GLU A 306 19.69 -4.08 1.32
C GLU A 306 20.21 -4.58 2.67
N LEU A 307 19.36 -5.30 3.40
CA LEU A 307 19.72 -5.87 4.69
C LEU A 307 20.40 -7.22 4.48
N ASP A 308 21.67 -7.31 4.87
CA ASP A 308 22.31 -8.59 5.13
C ASP A 308 21.80 -9.10 6.48
N GLN A 309 20.90 -10.08 6.41
CA GLN A 309 20.28 -10.68 7.59
C GLN A 309 21.29 -11.47 8.43
N SER A 310 22.33 -12.03 7.81
CA SER A 310 23.35 -12.82 8.51
C SER A 310 24.23 -11.93 9.40
N ARG A 311 24.53 -10.71 8.93
CA ARG A 311 25.35 -9.72 9.64
C ARG A 311 24.54 -8.72 10.45
N GLY A 312 23.24 -8.61 10.21
CA GLY A 312 22.39 -7.55 10.77
C GLY A 312 22.85 -6.15 10.34
N GLN A 313 23.30 -6.01 9.09
CA GLN A 313 23.86 -4.77 8.56
C GLN A 313 23.25 -4.39 7.21
N TRP A 314 23.10 -3.08 6.99
CA TRP A 314 22.58 -2.53 5.74
C TRP A 314 23.70 -2.14 4.79
N PHE A 315 23.57 -2.53 3.53
CA PHE A 315 24.49 -2.18 2.46
C PHE A 315 23.81 -1.36 1.38
N ARG A 316 24.47 -0.29 0.91
CA ARG A 316 23.91 0.56 -0.14
C ARG A 316 23.87 -0.21 -1.46
N LYS A 317 22.71 -0.19 -2.10
CA LYS A 317 22.48 -0.78 -3.42
C LYS A 317 22.30 0.35 -4.43
N PHE A 318 23.02 0.24 -5.54
CA PHE A 318 23.03 1.28 -6.60
C PHE A 318 22.28 0.85 -7.86
N ASN A 319 22.00 -0.45 -7.99
CA ASN A 319 21.47 -1.02 -9.22
C ASN A 319 20.48 -2.15 -8.88
N LEU A 320 19.36 -2.21 -9.60
CA LEU A 320 18.32 -3.24 -9.48
C LEU A 320 18.47 -4.36 -10.52
N GLY A 321 19.41 -4.23 -11.45
CA GLY A 321 19.62 -5.13 -12.58
C GLY A 321 18.46 -5.02 -13.57
N ASN A 322 17.93 -6.18 -13.98
CA ASN A 322 16.78 -6.26 -14.87
C ASN A 322 15.45 -5.97 -14.17
N TYR A 323 15.44 -5.50 -12.93
CA TYR A 323 14.22 -5.32 -12.14
C TYR A 323 13.83 -3.85 -11.98
N VAL A 324 12.61 -3.65 -11.50
CA VAL A 324 12.07 -2.35 -11.15
C VAL A 324 11.48 -2.37 -9.74
N LEU A 325 11.50 -1.22 -9.08
CA LEU A 325 10.76 -0.98 -7.86
C LEU A 325 9.47 -0.22 -8.19
N ILE A 326 8.39 -0.59 -7.53
CA ILE A 326 7.11 0.12 -7.57
C ILE A 326 6.82 0.56 -6.15
N LEU A 327 6.77 1.87 -5.94
CA LEU A 327 6.65 2.51 -4.64
C LEU A 327 5.44 3.44 -4.64
N GLY A 328 4.81 3.61 -3.49
CA GLY A 328 3.73 4.55 -3.35
C GLY A 328 3.15 4.51 -1.96
N TYR A 329 1.99 5.13 -1.82
CA TYR A 329 1.27 5.25 -0.55
C TYR A 329 1.02 3.88 0.13
N ASN A 330 0.81 2.83 -0.66
CA ASN A 330 0.15 1.61 -0.22
C ASN A 330 0.95 0.34 -0.50
N LEU A 331 1.43 0.19 -1.73
CA LEU A 331 2.19 -0.95 -2.20
C LEU A 331 3.64 -0.52 -2.44
N SER A 332 4.58 -1.28 -1.86
CA SER A 332 6.00 -1.19 -2.17
C SER A 332 6.48 -2.58 -2.58
N THR A 333 6.88 -2.76 -3.84
CA THR A 333 7.22 -4.09 -4.38
C THR A 333 8.38 -4.04 -5.36
N TRP A 334 9.13 -5.13 -5.41
CA TRP A 334 10.20 -5.39 -6.38
C TRP A 334 9.66 -6.37 -7.42
N LYS A 335 9.74 -6.00 -8.70
CA LYS A 335 9.16 -6.79 -9.80
C LYS A 335 10.11 -6.91 -10.99
N PRO A 336 9.98 -7.98 -11.79
CA PRO A 336 10.50 -7.98 -13.16
C PRO A 336 9.97 -6.77 -13.94
N PRO A 337 10.65 -6.37 -15.02
CA PRO A 337 10.24 -5.22 -15.79
C PRO A 337 9.01 -5.60 -16.61
N PHE A 338 8.12 -4.64 -16.82
CA PHE A 338 6.91 -4.80 -17.62
C PHE A 338 6.96 -3.85 -18.80
N ALA A 339 6.33 -4.24 -19.90
CA ALA A 339 6.31 -3.46 -21.12
C ALA A 339 5.33 -2.28 -21.00
N ASP A 340 5.72 -1.12 -21.52
CA ASP A 340 4.78 -0.06 -21.86
C ASP A 340 3.95 -0.45 -23.11
N GLU A 341 3.03 0.43 -23.51
CA GLU A 341 2.16 0.24 -24.69
C GLU A 341 2.93 0.05 -25.99
N LYS A 342 4.19 0.52 -26.05
CA LYS A 342 5.07 0.42 -27.22
C LYS A 342 5.99 -0.81 -27.14
N GLY A 343 5.82 -1.66 -26.13
CA GLY A 343 6.63 -2.86 -25.93
C GLY A 343 7.98 -2.59 -25.25
N ASN A 344 8.24 -1.37 -24.77
CA ASN A 344 9.49 -1.04 -24.09
C ASN A 344 9.41 -1.40 -22.61
N CYS A 345 10.40 -2.12 -22.11
CA CYS A 345 10.49 -2.44 -20.69
C CYS A 345 11.58 -1.59 -20.04
N ALA A 346 11.19 -0.59 -19.24
CA ALA A 346 12.16 0.12 -18.42
C ALA A 346 12.72 -0.82 -17.33
N ARG A 347 14.04 -0.79 -17.14
CA ARG A 347 14.77 -1.60 -16.15
C ARG A 347 15.59 -0.69 -15.28
N ASN A 348 16.03 -1.20 -14.12
CA ASN A 348 16.84 -0.41 -13.20
C ASN A 348 16.16 0.92 -12.83
N CYS A 349 14.84 0.89 -12.69
CA CYS A 349 13.99 2.06 -12.50
C CYS A 349 13.11 1.92 -11.24
N ILE A 350 12.69 3.05 -10.70
CA ILE A 350 11.75 3.15 -9.59
C ILE A 350 10.52 3.91 -10.07
N TYR A 351 9.39 3.23 -10.18
CA TYR A 351 8.07 3.82 -10.38
C TYR A 351 7.55 4.30 -9.03
N PHE A 352 7.10 5.54 -8.94
CA PHE A 352 6.60 6.10 -7.69
C PHE A 352 5.30 6.87 -7.90
N THR A 353 4.39 6.78 -6.92
CA THR A 353 3.23 7.67 -6.83
C THR A 353 3.37 8.64 -5.67
N ASP A 354 2.55 9.67 -5.66
CA ASP A 354 2.57 10.66 -4.59
C ASP A 354 2.11 10.06 -3.26
N ASN A 355 2.95 10.21 -2.23
CA ASN A 355 2.69 9.70 -0.88
C ASN A 355 3.00 10.73 0.22
N ASN A 356 3.00 12.02 -0.12
CA ASN A 356 3.21 13.08 0.87
C ASN A 356 1.88 13.49 1.54
N LEU A 357 1.57 12.84 2.67
CA LEU A 357 0.31 13.07 3.37
C LEU A 357 0.13 14.44 3.98
N CYS A 358 1.22 15.04 4.47
CA CYS A 358 1.17 16.30 5.19
C CYS A 358 0.61 17.43 4.32
N ASP A 359 0.87 17.36 3.01
CA ASP A 359 0.50 18.40 2.05
C ASP A 359 -0.89 18.18 1.41
N GLN A 360 -1.45 16.97 1.55
CA GLN A 360 -2.87 16.69 1.21
C GLN A 360 -3.87 17.46 2.09
N PHE A 361 -3.40 18.17 3.11
CA PHE A 361 -4.21 19.02 3.97
C PHE A 361 -4.82 20.19 3.22
N ASP A 362 -4.03 20.79 2.34
CA ASP A 362 -4.37 22.02 1.63
C ASP A 362 -5.07 21.72 0.28
N ASP A 363 -5.56 20.47 0.11
CA ASP A 363 -6.09 19.91 -1.14
C ASP A 363 -5.08 19.89 -2.31
N TYR A 364 -3.78 19.99 -2.00
CA TYR A 364 -2.67 19.78 -2.92
C TYR A 364 -2.12 18.35 -2.81
N GLY A 365 -1.87 17.71 -3.94
CA GLY A 365 -1.21 16.40 -4.00
C GLY A 365 -1.71 15.52 -5.15
N GLY A 366 -1.10 14.34 -5.25
CA GLY A 366 -1.35 13.40 -6.33
C GLY A 366 -0.54 13.71 -7.59
N HIS A 367 0.27 14.77 -7.63
CA HIS A 367 0.99 15.21 -8.82
C HIS A 367 2.40 14.62 -8.92
N ASP A 368 3.03 14.26 -7.80
CA ASP A 368 4.40 13.75 -7.79
C ASP A 368 4.44 12.24 -8.11
N ILE A 369 4.16 11.94 -9.38
CA ILE A 369 4.11 10.59 -9.96
C ILE A 369 5.12 10.50 -11.12
N GLY A 370 5.99 9.51 -11.07
CA GLY A 370 7.06 9.41 -12.06
C GLY A 370 7.84 8.11 -12.04
N VAL A 371 8.86 8.10 -12.88
CA VAL A 371 9.86 7.04 -13.01
C VAL A 371 11.22 7.66 -12.76
N PHE A 372 11.95 7.12 -11.79
CA PHE A 372 13.35 7.45 -11.52
C PHE A 372 14.26 6.38 -12.11
N ASN A 373 15.17 6.76 -12.98
CA ASN A 373 16.18 5.86 -13.54
C ASN A 373 17.43 5.88 -12.63
N LEU A 374 17.87 4.71 -12.15
CA LEU A 374 19.02 4.62 -11.24
C LEU A 374 20.38 4.81 -11.93
N GLU A 375 20.46 4.64 -13.25
CA GLU A 375 21.69 4.75 -14.02
C GLU A 375 22.11 6.21 -14.21
N ASP A 376 21.21 7.02 -14.78
CA ASP A 376 21.46 8.44 -15.08
C ASP A 376 20.87 9.40 -14.03
N LYS A 377 20.09 8.87 -13.07
CA LYS A 377 19.39 9.63 -12.01
C LYS A 377 18.34 10.60 -12.53
N SER A 378 17.86 10.41 -13.77
CA SER A 378 16.79 11.20 -14.35
C SER A 378 15.43 10.85 -13.72
N ILE A 379 14.52 11.82 -13.72
CA ILE A 379 13.12 11.66 -13.30
C ILE A 379 12.25 12.03 -14.50
N SER A 380 11.39 11.11 -14.90
CA SER A 380 10.35 11.34 -15.91
C SER A 380 8.98 11.33 -15.24
N GLN A 381 8.18 12.38 -15.44
CA GLN A 381 6.81 12.44 -14.92
C GLN A 381 5.87 11.58 -15.78
N LEU A 382 4.97 10.84 -15.13
CA LEU A 382 3.97 10.04 -15.84
C LEU A 382 2.80 10.88 -16.35
N PHE A 383 2.44 11.93 -15.62
CA PHE A 383 1.30 12.80 -15.93
C PHE A 383 1.74 14.27 -15.97
N PRO A 384 2.58 14.69 -16.95
CA PRO A 384 3.17 16.03 -16.98
C PRO A 384 2.15 17.15 -17.25
N ARG A 385 0.94 16.80 -17.71
CA ARG A 385 -0.14 17.75 -18.00
C ARG A 385 -1.15 17.89 -16.86
N SER A 386 -1.08 17.01 -15.88
CA SER A 386 -2.07 16.88 -14.82
C SER A 386 -1.51 17.48 -13.56
N THR A 387 -2.22 18.44 -12.99
CA THR A 387 -1.69 19.22 -11.88
C THR A 387 -1.99 18.61 -10.53
N PHE A 388 -3.10 17.88 -10.35
CA PHE A 388 -3.49 17.23 -9.08
C PHE A 388 -4.42 16.04 -9.31
N PHE A 389 -4.31 15.04 -8.45
CA PHE A 389 -5.22 13.89 -8.41
C PHE A 389 -5.74 13.69 -6.99
N ASN A 390 -7.07 13.65 -6.81
CA ASN A 390 -7.69 13.46 -5.50
C ASN A 390 -8.84 12.42 -5.57
N PRO A 391 -8.72 11.27 -4.89
CA PRO A 391 -7.54 10.82 -4.13
C PRO A 391 -6.29 10.61 -5.02
N PRO A 392 -5.07 10.70 -4.44
CA PRO A 392 -3.84 10.38 -5.17
C PRO A 392 -3.86 8.96 -5.75
N PRO A 393 -3.28 8.75 -6.94
CA PRO A 393 -3.19 7.43 -7.57
C PRO A 393 -2.41 6.43 -6.72
N VAL A 394 -2.87 5.18 -6.72
CA VAL A 394 -2.30 4.10 -5.93
C VAL A 394 -2.05 2.87 -6.79
N TRP A 395 -0.97 2.15 -6.51
CA TRP A 395 -0.70 0.87 -7.15
C TRP A 395 -1.58 -0.24 -6.56
N LEU A 396 -2.13 -1.08 -7.43
CA LEU A 396 -2.89 -2.29 -7.11
C LEU A 396 -2.11 -3.55 -7.45
#